data_AF-A0A7C5G6F8-F1
#
_entry.id   AF-A0A7C5G6F8-F1
#
_cell.length_a   1.000
_cell.length_b   1.000
_cell.length_c   1.000
_cell.angle_alpha   90.00
_cell.angle_beta   90.00
_cell.angle_gamma   90.00
#
_symmetry.space_group_name_H-M   'P 1'
#
loop_
_entity.id
_entity.type
_entity.pdbx_description
1 polymer ?
#
loop_
_entity_poly.entity_id
_entity_poly.type
_entity_poly.pdbx_seq_one_letter_code
_entity_poly.pdbx_strand_id
1 'polypeptide(L)'
;MNKKNKHIDTFLTQKFGKDTGFTVPKNYFNTVEDTFFNHLLEEKLPETEGFSVPENYFNTLENKILNKINQRETKVITLKSKIISWLPVTAAASILLFIAINYFSTQNRLQFNTISSDDVASWLDNDYESIAPNDITFMMDTSDFNENIYANNTLKDTKIEEYINTTMDSYSLINEIN
;
A
#
# COMPACT_ATOMS: atom_id res chain seq x y z
N MET A 1 -38.28 -41.64 -69.48
CA MET A 1 -37.24 -42.63 -69.11
C MET A 1 -37.18 -43.73 -70.18
N ASN A 2 -36.04 -43.95 -70.82
CA ASN A 2 -35.90 -44.79 -72.02
C ASN A 2 -35.93 -46.30 -71.66
N LYS A 3 -36.88 -47.07 -72.23
CA LYS A 3 -37.09 -48.51 -71.93
C LYS A 3 -35.87 -49.40 -72.21
N LYS A 4 -34.90 -48.95 -73.01
CA LYS A 4 -33.71 -49.74 -73.40
C LYS A 4 -32.72 -50.01 -72.26
N ASN A 5 -32.63 -49.15 -71.25
CA ASN A 5 -31.60 -49.30 -70.21
C ASN A 5 -32.05 -50.16 -69.03
N LYS A 6 -33.36 -50.46 -68.93
CA LYS A 6 -33.96 -51.20 -67.81
C LYS A 6 -33.35 -52.60 -67.61
N HIS A 7 -33.00 -53.28 -68.70
CA HIS A 7 -32.40 -54.62 -68.63
C HIS A 7 -30.95 -54.58 -68.13
N ILE A 8 -30.21 -53.52 -68.48
CA ILE A 8 -28.81 -53.33 -68.05
C ILE A 8 -28.78 -53.02 -66.56
N ASP A 9 -29.61 -52.08 -66.10
CA ASP A 9 -29.68 -51.70 -64.69
C ASP A 9 -30.07 -52.89 -63.80
N THR A 10 -31.00 -53.73 -64.28
CA THR A 10 -31.43 -54.94 -63.58
C THR A 10 -30.30 -55.97 -63.48
N PHE A 11 -29.57 -56.21 -64.56
CA PHE A 11 -28.44 -57.14 -64.60
C PHE A 11 -27.30 -56.69 -63.67
N LEU A 12 -26.95 -55.39 -63.68
CA LEU A 12 -25.91 -54.84 -62.81
C LEU A 12 -26.29 -54.93 -61.33
N THR A 13 -27.53 -54.58 -61.00
CA THR A 13 -28.03 -54.66 -59.61
C THR A 13 -28.11 -56.12 -59.12
N GLN A 14 -28.42 -57.07 -60.01
CA GLN A 14 -28.43 -58.50 -59.66
C GLN A 14 -27.01 -59.04 -59.43
N LYS A 15 -26.05 -58.64 -60.27
CA LYS A 15 -24.68 -59.17 -60.23
C LYS A 15 -23.84 -58.59 -59.09
N PHE A 16 -24.03 -57.32 -58.77
CA PHE A 16 -23.20 -56.61 -57.78
C PHE A 16 -23.97 -56.21 -56.51
N GLY A 17 -25.27 -56.52 -56.43
CA GLY A 17 -26.15 -55.95 -55.41
C GLY A 17 -26.48 -54.47 -55.69
N LYS A 18 -27.43 -53.90 -54.92
CA LYS A 18 -27.66 -52.44 -54.93
C LYS A 18 -26.45 -51.69 -54.36
N ASP A 19 -25.76 -52.32 -53.42
CA ASP A 19 -24.55 -51.81 -52.81
C ASP A 19 -23.36 -52.44 -53.51
N THR A 20 -22.71 -51.68 -54.38
CA THR A 20 -21.61 -52.16 -55.23
C THR A 20 -20.35 -52.56 -54.46
N GLY A 21 -20.36 -52.44 -53.12
CA GLY A 21 -19.21 -52.71 -52.24
C GLY A 21 -18.08 -51.69 -52.37
N PHE A 22 -18.14 -50.77 -53.32
CA PHE A 22 -17.16 -49.71 -53.50
C PHE A 22 -17.50 -48.52 -52.61
N THR A 23 -16.58 -48.23 -51.70
CA THR A 23 -16.62 -47.03 -50.88
C THR A 23 -15.46 -46.14 -51.27
N VAL A 24 -15.70 -44.83 -51.35
CA VAL A 24 -14.63 -43.85 -51.46
C VAL A 24 -14.18 -43.43 -50.07
N PRO A 25 -12.90 -43.08 -49.89
CA PRO A 25 -12.44 -42.48 -48.66
C PRO A 25 -13.27 -41.25 -48.29
N LYS A 26 -13.43 -41.01 -46.99
CA LYS A 26 -14.10 -39.82 -46.48
C LYS A 26 -13.45 -38.56 -47.09
N ASN A 27 -14.27 -37.63 -47.58
CA ASN A 27 -13.86 -36.39 -48.26
C ASN A 27 -13.14 -36.53 -49.63
N TYR A 28 -13.09 -37.71 -50.25
CA TYR A 28 -12.42 -37.87 -51.57
C TYR A 28 -12.85 -36.81 -52.60
N PHE A 29 -14.15 -36.64 -52.84
CA PHE A 29 -14.65 -35.67 -53.81
C PHE A 29 -14.49 -34.21 -53.39
N ASN A 30 -14.28 -33.95 -52.10
CA ASN A 30 -14.04 -32.59 -51.59
C ASN A 30 -12.57 -32.18 -51.74
N THR A 31 -11.63 -33.13 -51.81
CA THR A 31 -10.19 -32.84 -51.82
C THR A 31 -9.48 -33.22 -53.12
N VAL A 32 -10.10 -34.05 -53.97
CA VAL A 32 -9.45 -34.59 -55.18
C VAL A 32 -8.96 -33.49 -56.11
N GLU A 33 -9.73 -32.42 -56.28
CA GLU A 33 -9.37 -31.27 -57.12
C GLU A 33 -8.14 -30.54 -56.57
N ASP A 34 -8.17 -30.17 -55.29
CA ASP A 34 -7.04 -29.51 -54.62
C ASP A 34 -5.78 -30.37 -54.66
N THR A 35 -5.89 -31.66 -54.36
CA THR A 35 -4.74 -32.59 -54.39
C THR A 35 -4.14 -32.72 -55.78
N PHE A 36 -4.98 -32.73 -56.82
CA PHE A 36 -4.53 -32.80 -58.20
C PHE A 36 -3.78 -31.54 -58.61
N PHE A 37 -4.32 -30.36 -58.32
CA PHE A 37 -3.65 -29.09 -58.61
C PHE A 37 -2.36 -28.91 -57.81
N ASN A 38 -2.34 -29.32 -56.54
CA ASN A 38 -1.12 -29.26 -55.72
C ASN A 38 0.00 -30.15 -56.30
N HIS A 39 -0.31 -31.36 -56.75
CA HIS A 39 0.69 -32.21 -57.42
C HIS A 39 1.19 -31.61 -58.74
N LEU A 40 0.31 -30.98 -59.53
CA LEU A 40 0.73 -30.26 -60.74
C LEU A 40 1.63 -29.05 -60.45
N LEU A 41 1.43 -28.38 -59.31
CA LEU A 41 2.29 -27.29 -58.87
C LEU A 41 3.63 -27.80 -58.36
N GLU A 42 3.62 -28.92 -57.62
CA GLU A 42 4.81 -29.58 -57.10
C GLU A 42 5.73 -30.08 -58.22
N GLU A 43 5.18 -30.68 -59.28
CA GLU A 43 5.94 -31.12 -60.47
C GLU A 43 6.61 -29.95 -61.21
N LYS A 44 6.08 -28.73 -61.07
CA LYS A 44 6.66 -27.51 -61.65
C LYS A 44 7.73 -26.87 -60.76
N LEU A 45 7.91 -27.34 -59.53
CA LEU A 45 8.98 -26.84 -58.68
C LEU A 45 10.33 -27.34 -59.20
N PRO A 46 11.36 -26.48 -59.22
CA PRO A 46 12.70 -26.91 -59.61
C PRO A 46 13.25 -27.95 -58.62
N GLU A 47 13.83 -29.03 -59.14
CA GLU A 47 14.47 -30.10 -58.34
C GLU A 47 15.73 -29.61 -57.59
N THR A 48 16.29 -28.48 -57.99
CA THR A 48 17.47 -27.87 -57.39
C THR A 48 17.14 -26.56 -56.69
N GLU A 49 17.89 -26.30 -55.60
CA GLU A 49 17.74 -25.24 -54.60
C GLU A 49 16.93 -24.01 -55.05
N GLY A 50 15.64 -23.99 -54.70
CA GLY A 50 14.74 -22.85 -54.97
C GLY A 50 15.10 -21.55 -54.23
N PHE A 51 16.14 -21.58 -53.39
CA PHE A 51 16.62 -20.43 -52.63
C PHE A 51 18.10 -20.23 -52.90
N SER A 52 18.41 -19.29 -53.80
CA SER A 52 19.77 -18.82 -53.96
C SER A 52 20.07 -17.74 -52.92
N VAL A 53 21.19 -17.87 -52.22
CA VAL A 53 21.69 -16.80 -51.35
C VAL A 53 22.31 -15.69 -52.20
N PRO A 54 22.18 -14.41 -51.80
CA PRO A 54 22.86 -13.32 -52.48
C PRO A 54 24.37 -13.55 -52.54
N GLU A 55 24.99 -13.06 -53.60
CA GLU A 55 26.44 -13.07 -53.75
C GLU A 55 27.11 -12.44 -52.53
N ASN A 56 28.14 -13.10 -51.98
CA ASN A 56 28.87 -12.66 -50.78
C ASN A 56 28.03 -12.61 -49.48
N TYR A 57 26.88 -13.30 -49.38
CA TYR A 57 26.11 -13.39 -48.14
C TYR A 57 26.99 -13.84 -46.95
N PHE A 58 27.64 -15.00 -47.07
CA PHE A 58 28.48 -15.55 -46.01
C PHE A 58 29.74 -14.72 -45.76
N ASN A 59 30.31 -14.10 -46.80
CA ASN A 59 31.48 -13.21 -46.69
C ASN A 59 31.17 -11.91 -45.92
N THR A 60 29.92 -11.43 -45.97
CA THR A 60 29.50 -10.18 -45.30
C THR A 60 28.76 -10.41 -43.99
N LEU A 61 28.33 -11.65 -43.71
CA LEU A 61 27.54 -12.00 -42.54
C LEU A 61 28.28 -11.71 -41.23
N GLU A 62 29.54 -12.15 -41.13
CA GLU A 62 30.37 -11.94 -39.94
C GLU A 62 30.53 -10.44 -39.64
N ASN A 63 30.92 -9.65 -40.64
CA ASN A 63 31.07 -8.21 -40.50
C ASN A 63 29.75 -7.51 -40.10
N LYS A 64 28.62 -7.96 -40.64
CA LYS A 64 27.29 -7.44 -40.25
C LYS A 64 26.97 -7.76 -38.79
N ILE A 65 27.29 -8.96 -38.32
CA ILE A 65 27.08 -9.38 -36.93
C ILE A 65 27.99 -8.55 -36.01
N LEU A 66 29.29 -8.49 -36.30
CA LEU A 66 30.29 -7.74 -35.53
C LEU A 66 29.95 -6.25 -35.43
N ASN A 67 29.54 -5.61 -36.53
CA ASN A 67 29.10 -4.21 -36.51
C ASN A 67 27.84 -3.99 -35.67
N LYS A 68 26.98 -5.00 -35.56
CA LYS A 68 25.75 -4.91 -34.76
C LYS A 68 26.02 -5.11 -33.27
N ILE A 69 27.00 -5.94 -32.90
CA ILE A 69 27.38 -6.20 -31.51
C ILE A 69 28.41 -5.20 -30.96
N ASN A 70 29.21 -4.56 -31.82
CA ASN A 70 30.16 -3.50 -31.43
C ASN A 70 29.44 -2.17 -31.15
N GLN A 71 28.33 -2.22 -30.40
CA GLN A 71 27.64 -1.04 -29.94
C GLN A 71 28.20 -0.58 -28.59
N ARG A 72 28.96 0.53 -28.70
CA ARG A 72 29.30 1.55 -27.70
C ARG A 72 29.94 1.01 -26.42
N GLU A 73 31.18 1.43 -26.19
CA GLU A 73 31.82 1.40 -24.88
C GLU A 73 30.95 2.17 -23.88
N THR A 74 30.03 1.47 -23.22
CA THR A 74 29.28 2.03 -22.11
C THR A 74 30.24 2.18 -20.95
N LYS A 75 30.40 3.41 -20.45
CA LYS A 75 31.21 3.71 -19.28
C LYS A 75 30.70 2.90 -18.09
N VAL A 76 31.32 1.76 -17.83
CA VAL A 76 31.03 0.94 -16.65
C VAL A 76 31.55 1.66 -15.42
N ILE A 77 30.63 2.05 -14.53
CA ILE A 77 31.01 2.57 -13.22
C ILE A 77 31.08 1.40 -12.24
N THR A 78 32.18 1.30 -11.50
CA THR A 78 32.37 0.23 -10.51
C THR A 78 31.63 0.62 -9.22
N LEU A 79 30.52 -0.07 -8.93
CA LEU A 79 29.62 0.21 -7.80
C LEU A 79 30.33 0.14 -6.43
N LYS A 80 31.43 -0.64 -6.33
CA LYS A 80 32.17 -0.85 -5.08
C LYS A 80 32.85 0.41 -4.54
N SER A 81 33.27 1.34 -5.41
CA SER A 81 34.04 2.53 -5.00
C SER A 81 33.21 3.53 -4.20
N LYS A 82 31.94 3.72 -4.57
CA LYS A 82 31.07 4.74 -3.96
C LYS A 82 30.42 4.25 -2.66
N ILE A 83 30.18 2.94 -2.52
CA ILE A 83 29.57 2.36 -1.31
C ILE A 83 30.59 2.29 -0.15
N ILE A 84 31.86 1.95 -0.43
CA ILE A 84 32.91 1.93 0.61
C ILE A 84 33.10 3.30 1.26
N SER A 85 32.96 4.39 0.49
CA SER A 85 33.16 5.76 0.99
C SER A 85 32.05 6.27 1.91
N TRP A 86 30.85 5.68 1.86
CA TRP A 86 29.70 6.09 2.67
C TRP A 86 29.52 5.21 3.91
N LEU A 87 30.29 4.12 4.02
CA LEU A 87 30.26 3.18 5.13
C LEU A 87 30.44 3.82 6.53
N PRO A 88 31.38 4.77 6.76
CA PRO A 88 31.54 5.36 8.09
C PRO A 88 30.39 6.32 8.48
N VAL A 89 29.77 6.97 7.49
CA VAL A 89 28.66 7.92 7.72
C VAL A 89 27.40 7.19 8.17
N THR A 90 27.13 6.01 7.60
CA THR A 90 25.97 5.19 7.98
C THR A 90 26.06 4.68 9.42
N ALA A 91 27.27 4.30 9.88
CA ALA A 91 27.46 3.83 11.24
C ALA A 91 27.11 4.90 12.29
N ALA A 92 27.60 6.14 12.12
CA ALA A 92 27.27 7.24 13.02
C ALA A 92 25.78 7.62 12.99
N ALA A 93 25.16 7.66 11.80
CA ALA A 93 23.73 7.91 11.66
C ALA A 93 22.87 6.84 12.34
N SER A 94 23.29 5.58 12.29
CA SER A 94 22.60 4.46 12.93
C SER A 94 22.63 4.56 14.45
N ILE A 95 23.76 5.02 15.01
CA ILE A 95 23.91 5.25 16.45
C ILE A 95 23.04 6.44 16.90
N LEU A 96 23.05 7.56 16.17
CA LEU A 96 22.20 8.72 16.46
C LEU A 96 20.70 8.38 16.36
N LEU A 97 20.32 7.62 15.33
CA LEU A 97 18.94 7.17 15.14
C LEU A 97 18.50 6.24 16.27
N PHE A 98 19.35 5.32 16.71
CA PHE A 98 19.05 4.41 17.82
C PHE A 98 18.85 5.17 19.14
N ILE A 99 19.67 6.18 19.41
CA ILE A 99 19.55 7.05 20.59
C ILE A 99 18.27 7.90 20.49
N ALA A 100 18.00 8.52 19.33
CA ALA A 100 16.83 9.36 19.13
C ALA A 100 15.51 8.58 19.26
N ILE A 101 15.44 7.37 18.70
CA ILE A 101 14.26 6.50 18.82
C ILE A 101 14.05 6.06 20.27
N ASN A 102 15.11 5.68 20.99
CA ASN A 102 15.00 5.33 22.41
C ASN A 102 14.52 6.53 23.25
N TYR A 103 15.12 7.71 23.04
CA TYR A 103 14.74 8.93 23.76
C TYR A 103 13.27 9.32 23.50
N PHE A 104 12.81 9.23 22.25
CA PHE A 104 11.42 9.54 21.90
C PHE A 104 10.43 8.49 22.45
N SER A 105 10.81 7.21 22.46
CA SER A 105 9.95 6.14 22.97
C SER A 105 9.81 6.14 24.50
N THR A 106 10.78 6.71 25.22
CA THR A 106 10.75 6.86 26.69
C THR A 106 10.23 8.21 27.17
N GLN A 107 9.85 9.13 26.26
CA GLN A 107 9.11 10.32 26.66
C GLN A 107 7.74 9.92 27.20
N ASN A 108 7.70 9.91 28.52
CA ASN A 108 6.57 9.65 29.38
C ASN A 108 5.28 10.28 28.85
N ARG A 109 4.24 9.48 28.72
CA ARG A 109 2.86 9.98 28.75
C ARG A 109 2.70 10.64 30.12
N LEU A 110 2.72 11.97 30.20
CA LEU A 110 2.32 12.69 31.42
C LEU A 110 0.88 12.27 31.73
N GLN A 111 0.70 11.44 32.74
CA GLN A 111 -0.62 11.04 33.19
C GLN A 111 -0.94 11.82 34.47
N PHE A 112 -2.03 12.59 34.45
CA PHE A 112 -2.49 13.37 35.61
C PHE A 112 -2.82 12.49 36.84
N ASN A 113 -2.90 11.18 36.68
CA ASN A 113 -3.14 10.21 37.76
C ASN A 113 -1.91 9.94 38.65
N THR A 114 -0.73 10.46 38.31
CA THR A 114 0.48 10.29 39.11
C THR A 114 0.77 11.47 40.04
N ILE A 115 -0.05 12.52 40.03
CA ILE A 115 0.14 13.70 40.89
C ILE A 115 -0.47 13.38 42.26
N SER A 116 0.32 13.50 43.33
CA SER A 116 -0.16 13.32 44.70
C SER A 116 -0.92 14.56 45.18
N SER A 117 -1.86 14.38 46.11
CA SER A 117 -2.53 15.50 46.79
C SER A 117 -1.53 16.44 47.48
N ASP A 118 -0.42 15.90 47.97
CA ASP A 118 0.65 16.70 48.62
C ASP A 118 1.37 17.60 47.61
N ASP A 119 1.55 17.13 46.37
CA ASP A 119 2.17 17.91 45.30
C ASP A 119 1.24 19.05 44.84
N VAL A 120 -0.07 18.79 44.77
CA VAL A 120 -1.09 19.80 44.45
C VAL A 120 -1.14 20.86 45.55
N ALA A 121 -1.10 20.45 46.82
CA ALA A 121 -1.09 21.37 47.95
C ALA A 121 0.16 22.27 47.93
N SER A 122 1.33 21.69 47.69
CA SER A 122 2.57 22.45 47.59
C SER A 122 2.56 23.43 46.41
N TRP A 123 1.99 23.05 45.26
CA TRP A 123 1.81 23.97 44.13
C TRP A 123 0.89 25.14 44.49
N LEU A 124 -0.25 24.86 45.14
CA LEU A 124 -1.20 25.89 45.57
C LEU A 124 -0.57 26.87 46.57
N ASP A 125 0.21 26.38 47.53
CA ASP A 125 0.88 27.21 48.54
C ASP A 125 1.98 28.10 47.93
N ASN A 126 2.64 27.66 46.85
CA ASN A 126 3.70 28.43 46.20
C ASN A 126 3.18 29.42 45.14
N ASP A 127 1.99 29.21 44.58
CA ASP A 127 1.42 30.01 43.48
C ASP A 127 0.14 30.76 43.88
N TYR A 128 -0.16 30.84 45.19
CA TYR A 128 -1.39 31.42 45.73
C TYR A 128 -1.60 32.91 45.37
N GLU A 129 -0.52 33.66 45.11
CA GLU A 129 -0.60 35.07 44.72
C GLU A 129 -1.11 35.28 43.28
N SER A 130 -1.03 34.24 42.44
CA SER A 130 -1.41 34.27 41.02
C SER A 130 -2.88 33.94 40.79
N ILE A 131 -3.53 33.27 41.76
CA ILE A 131 -4.94 32.89 41.68
C ILE A 131 -5.78 34.09 42.09
N ALA A 132 -6.42 34.76 41.13
CA ALA A 132 -7.30 35.86 41.45
C ALA A 132 -8.57 35.33 42.15
N PRO A 133 -9.16 36.07 43.12
CA PRO A 133 -10.33 35.60 43.87
C PRO A 133 -11.54 35.22 42.99
N ASN A 134 -11.64 35.81 41.79
CA ASN A 134 -12.67 35.55 40.81
C ASN A 134 -12.39 34.33 39.91
N ASP A 135 -11.15 33.85 39.83
CA ASP A 135 -10.78 32.68 39.00
C ASP A 135 -11.43 31.40 39.54
N ILE A 136 -11.49 31.25 40.86
CA ILE A 136 -12.17 30.13 41.53
C ILE A 136 -13.69 30.22 41.33
N THR A 137 -14.23 31.44 41.29
CA THR A 137 -15.67 31.68 41.11
C THR A 137 -16.15 31.26 39.72
N PHE A 138 -15.31 31.38 38.70
CA PHE A 138 -15.63 30.92 37.35
C PHE A 138 -15.71 29.38 37.24
N MET A 139 -15.06 28.67 38.15
CA MET A 139 -15.05 27.20 38.20
C MET A 139 -16.17 26.60 39.06
N MET A 140 -16.82 27.41 39.89
CA MET A 140 -17.95 26.98 40.73
C MET A 140 -19.27 27.13 39.97
N ASP A 141 -20.02 26.04 39.83
CA ASP A 141 -21.39 26.09 39.30
C ASP A 141 -22.39 26.22 40.45
N THR A 142 -23.54 26.82 40.16
CA THR A 142 -24.71 26.89 41.05
C THR A 142 -25.17 25.52 41.56
N SER A 143 -24.88 24.44 40.84
CA SER A 143 -25.14 23.06 41.26
C SER A 143 -24.20 22.55 42.35
N ASP A 144 -23.03 23.16 42.53
CA ASP A 144 -22.07 22.78 43.59
C ASP A 144 -22.52 23.28 44.97
N PHE A 145 -23.42 24.27 45.01
CA PHE A 145 -24.03 24.78 46.23
C PHE A 145 -25.23 23.90 46.63
N ASN A 146 -24.98 22.72 47.18
CA ASN A 146 -26.03 21.92 47.81
C ASN A 146 -26.35 22.48 49.20
N GLU A 147 -27.49 23.16 49.33
CA GLU A 147 -28.00 23.83 50.54
C GLU A 147 -28.01 22.92 51.79
N ASN A 148 -28.11 21.60 51.60
CA ASN A 148 -28.11 20.61 52.69
C ASN A 148 -26.76 20.45 53.40
N ILE A 149 -25.63 20.86 52.82
CA ILE A 149 -24.31 20.74 53.47
C ILE A 149 -24.14 21.79 54.58
N TYR A 150 -24.79 22.95 54.44
CA TYR A 150 -24.67 24.05 55.40
C TYR A 150 -25.70 23.97 56.54
N ALA A 151 -26.86 23.35 56.32
CA ALA A 151 -27.89 23.20 57.34
C ALA A 151 -27.52 22.22 58.47
N ASN A 152 -26.58 21.29 58.22
CA ASN A 152 -26.27 20.20 59.15
C ASN A 152 -25.03 20.46 60.02
N ASN A 153 -24.27 21.50 59.72
CA ASN A 153 -23.16 21.92 60.55
C ASN A 153 -23.70 22.92 61.57
N THR A 154 -23.88 22.48 62.82
CA THR A 154 -24.21 23.39 63.93
C THR A 154 -23.03 24.35 64.12
N LEU A 155 -23.08 25.48 63.41
CA LEU A 155 -22.10 26.55 63.53
C LEU A 155 -22.16 27.06 64.96
N LYS A 156 -21.08 26.85 65.70
CA LYS A 156 -21.00 27.26 67.10
C LYS A 156 -20.65 28.75 67.10
N ASP A 157 -21.61 29.59 67.51
CA ASP A 157 -21.53 31.06 67.48
C ASP A 157 -20.20 31.62 68.02
N THR A 158 -19.60 30.95 69.01
CA THR A 158 -18.31 31.33 69.61
C THR A 158 -17.17 31.49 68.60
N LYS A 159 -17.09 30.63 67.58
CA LYS A 159 -16.01 30.71 66.57
C LYS A 159 -16.25 31.84 65.56
N ILE A 160 -17.52 32.16 65.29
CA ILE A 160 -17.88 33.26 64.40
C ILE A 160 -17.66 34.59 65.14
N GLU A 161 -18.03 34.66 66.42
CA GLU A 161 -17.80 35.83 67.26
C GLU A 161 -16.30 36.15 67.40
N GLU A 162 -15.44 35.14 67.59
CA GLU A 162 -13.99 35.31 67.60
C GLU A 162 -13.43 35.80 66.25
N TYR A 163 -13.92 35.25 65.14
CA TYR A 163 -13.52 35.67 63.80
C TYR A 163 -13.98 37.09 63.46
N ILE A 164 -15.24 37.44 63.80
CA ILE A 164 -15.78 38.78 63.60
C ILE A 164 -15.05 39.79 64.49
N ASN A 165 -14.81 39.48 65.76
CA ASN A 165 -14.08 40.39 66.65
C ASN A 165 -12.63 40.60 66.19
N THR A 166 -11.94 39.54 65.76
CA THR A 166 -10.57 39.66 65.23
C THR A 166 -10.50 40.51 63.96
N THR A 167 -11.49 40.35 63.08
CA THR A 167 -11.56 41.15 61.84
C THR A 167 -12.03 42.58 62.11
N MET A 168 -12.92 42.81 63.07
CA MET A 168 -13.45 44.13 63.42
C MET A 168 -12.45 44.98 64.22
N ASP A 169 -11.64 44.37 65.09
CA ASP A 169 -10.50 45.02 65.75
C ASP A 169 -9.45 45.50 64.72
N SER A 170 -9.27 44.76 63.62
CA SER A 170 -8.37 45.14 62.53
C SER A 170 -8.81 46.43 61.81
N TYR A 171 -10.11 46.76 61.84
CA TYR A 171 -10.63 48.03 61.30
C TYR A 171 -10.69 49.16 62.36
N SER A 172 -10.69 48.82 63.65
CA SER A 172 -10.60 49.79 64.75
C SER A 172 -9.24 50.52 64.76
N LEU A 173 -8.17 49.84 64.33
CA LEU A 173 -6.82 50.41 64.17
C LEU A 173 -6.74 51.54 63.13
N ILE A 174 -7.73 51.70 62.26
CA ILE A 174 -7.79 52.79 61.26
C ILE A 174 -8.48 54.05 61.84
N ASN A 175 -9.30 53.91 62.90
CA ASN A 175 -10.03 55.03 63.50
C ASN A 175 -9.29 55.75 64.64
N GLU A 176 -8.10 55.28 65.05
CA GLU A 176 -7.28 55.91 66.10
C GLU A 176 -6.17 56.82 65.55
N ILE A 177 -6.18 57.11 64.24
CA ILE A 177 -5.31 58.10 63.60
C ILE A 177 -6.16 59.30 63.16
N ASN A 178 -6.64 60.07 64.15
CA ASN A 178 -6.89 61.51 64.02
C ASN A 178 -6.74 62.20 65.38
#